data_AF-K1SS21-F1
#
_entry.id   AF-K1SS21-F1
#
_cell.length_a   1.000
_cell.length_b   1.000
_cell.length_c   1.000
_cell.angle_alpha   90.00
_cell.angle_beta   90.00
_cell.angle_gamma   90.00
#
_symmetry.space_group_name_H-M   'P 1'
#
loop_
_entity.id
_entity.type
_entity.pdbx_description
1 polymer ?
#
loop_
_entity_poly.entity_id
_entity_poly.type
_entity_poly.pdbx_seq_one_letter_code
_entity_poly.pdbx_strand_id
1 'polypeptide(L)'
;MDFKSDSFMYGLGICIVLFVIAQSVFFLVRAVRRAKALGIETSTVKKTISSSAVFTVAPALAIVATVITLAKALGIVLPWIRLSVIGAIQYEVPAAEAAVEAFGISSGISQEITDPKIFATAAWVMTIGSVMPLVLVPFVLKKYKRV
;
A
#
# COMPACT_ATOMS: atom_id res chain seq x y z
N MET A 1 -27.28 -11.77 -7.82
CA MET A 1 -27.20 -10.31 -7.64
C MET A 1 -25.82 -10.02 -7.05
N ASP A 2 -24.96 -9.39 -7.86
CA ASP A 2 -23.52 -9.27 -7.61
C ASP A 2 -23.20 -8.07 -6.72
N PHE A 3 -23.00 -8.33 -5.42
CA PHE A 3 -22.52 -7.33 -4.45
C PHE A 3 -21.11 -6.81 -4.75
N LYS A 4 -20.39 -7.41 -5.71
CA LYS A 4 -19.05 -7.03 -6.16
C LYS A 4 -19.04 -5.84 -7.14
N SER A 5 -20.20 -5.47 -7.69
CA SER A 5 -20.36 -4.48 -8.76
C SER A 5 -21.31 -3.35 -8.39
N ASP A 6 -21.64 -3.21 -7.11
CA ASP A 6 -22.56 -2.17 -6.69
C ASP A 6 -21.85 -0.81 -6.71
N SER A 7 -22.55 0.22 -7.20
CA SER A 7 -22.00 1.59 -7.35
C SER A 7 -21.46 2.15 -6.02
N PHE A 8 -21.90 1.57 -4.91
CA PHE A 8 -21.43 1.82 -3.56
C PHE A 8 -19.98 1.39 -3.30
N MET A 9 -19.53 0.22 -3.76
CA MET A 9 -18.14 -0.24 -3.56
C MET A 9 -17.14 0.57 -4.39
N TYR A 10 -17.49 0.88 -5.65
CA TYR A 10 -16.69 1.78 -6.47
C TYR A 10 -16.69 3.20 -5.92
N GLY A 11 -17.85 3.69 -5.44
CA GLY A 11 -17.95 4.98 -4.75
C GLY A 11 -17.08 5.07 -3.50
N LEU A 12 -17.07 4.02 -2.67
CA LEU A 12 -16.24 3.96 -1.47
C LEU A 12 -14.74 3.88 -1.82
N GLY A 13 -14.36 3.05 -2.79
CA GLY A 13 -12.99 2.95 -3.27
C GLY A 13 -12.48 4.28 -3.84
N ILE A 14 -13.28 4.93 -4.69
CA ILE A 14 -12.97 6.26 -5.24
C ILE A 14 -12.88 7.30 -4.12
N CYS A 15 -13.78 7.27 -3.14
CA CYS A 15 -13.75 8.20 -2.01
C CYS A 15 -12.46 8.05 -1.19
N ILE A 16 -12.01 6.82 -0.92
CA ILE A 16 -10.76 6.56 -0.20
C ILE A 16 -9.55 7.02 -1.01
N VAL A 17 -9.51 6.69 -2.31
CA VAL A 17 -8.42 7.12 -3.20
C VAL A 17 -8.35 8.65 -3.28
N LEU A 18 -9.49 9.32 -3.43
CA LEU A 18 -9.58 10.78 -3.42
C LEU A 18 -9.10 11.36 -2.08
N PHE A 19 -9.47 10.75 -0.96
CA PHE A 19 -9.01 11.18 0.36
C PHE A 19 -7.48 11.06 0.49
N VAL A 20 -6.89 9.94 0.08
CA VAL A 20 -5.43 9.73 0.12
C VAL A 20 -4.70 10.70 -0.81
N ILE A 21 -5.24 10.97 -2.01
CA ILE A 21 -4.69 11.98 -2.92
C ILE A 21 -4.78 13.36 -2.29
N ALA A 22 -5.92 13.72 -1.70
CA ALA A 22 -6.11 15.00 -1.03
C ALA A 22 -5.13 15.18 0.13
N GLN A 23 -4.92 14.14 0.95
CA GLN A 23 -3.91 14.13 2.02
C GLN A 23 -2.49 14.30 1.45
N SER A 24 -2.15 13.57 0.39
CA SER A 24 -0.84 13.65 -0.28
C SER A 24 -0.57 15.07 -0.80
N VAL A 25 -1.54 15.68 -1.46
CA VAL A 25 -1.45 17.06 -1.95
C VAL A 25 -1.36 18.05 -0.78
N PHE A 26 -2.14 17.87 0.29
CA PHE A 26 -2.10 18.72 1.48
C PHE A 26 -0.69 18.74 2.11
N PHE A 27 -0.08 17.57 2.28
CA PHE A 27 1.29 17.47 2.81
C PHE A 27 2.32 18.06 1.83
N LEU A 28 2.17 17.84 0.53
CA LEU A 28 3.05 18.43 -0.49
C LEU A 28 3.00 19.97 -0.45
N VAL A 29 1.81 20.56 -0.40
CA VAL A 29 1.64 22.02 -0.31
C VAL A 29 2.29 22.57 0.96
N ARG A 30 2.11 21.90 2.11
CA ARG A 30 2.76 22.29 3.36
C ARG A 30 4.29 22.17 3.28
N ALA A 31 4.81 21.12 2.68
CA ALA A 31 6.25 20.94 2.49
C ALA A 31 6.84 22.05 1.61
N VAL A 32 6.18 22.38 0.49
CA VAL A 32 6.60 23.47 -0.40
C VAL A 32 6.55 24.83 0.30
N ARG A 33 5.49 25.10 1.07
CA ARG A 33 5.38 26.33 1.87
C ARG A 33 6.49 26.42 2.93
N ARG A 34 6.82 25.30 3.60
CA ARG A 34 7.90 25.25 4.59
C ARG A 34 9.28 25.43 3.95
N ALA A 35 9.52 24.82 2.79
CA ALA A 35 10.75 24.99 2.04
C ALA A 35 10.98 26.46 1.66
N LYS A 36 9.92 27.16 1.21
CA LYS A 36 9.98 28.61 0.94
C LYS A 36 10.27 29.43 2.21
N ALA A 37 9.65 29.10 3.34
CA ALA A 37 9.89 29.79 4.62
C ALA A 37 11.31 29.59 5.16
N LEU A 38 11.98 28.49 4.77
CA LEU A 38 13.38 28.20 5.10
C LEU A 38 14.38 28.82 4.12
N GLY A 39 13.92 29.58 3.12
CA GLY A 39 14.78 30.20 2.11
C GLY A 39 15.30 29.24 1.04
N ILE A 40 14.73 28.05 0.89
CA ILE A 40 15.13 27.10 -0.15
C ILE A 40 14.68 27.63 -1.52
N GLU A 41 15.60 27.64 -2.48
CA GLU A 41 15.34 28.12 -3.83
C GLU A 41 14.19 27.33 -4.50
N THR A 42 13.27 28.04 -5.12
CA THR A 42 12.09 27.42 -5.74
C THR A 42 12.45 26.50 -6.92
N SER A 43 13.57 26.75 -7.59
CA SER A 43 14.09 25.90 -8.67
C SER A 43 14.52 24.53 -8.12
N THR A 44 15.20 24.50 -6.98
CA THR A 44 15.61 23.27 -6.28
C THR A 44 14.39 22.46 -5.86
N VAL A 45 13.38 23.10 -5.25
CA VAL A 45 12.15 22.41 -4.83
C VAL A 45 11.44 21.76 -6.03
N LYS A 46 11.29 22.48 -7.15
CA LYS A 46 10.67 21.93 -8.37
C LYS A 46 11.50 20.78 -8.96
N LYS A 47 12.82 20.92 -9.00
CA LYS A 47 13.73 19.88 -9.51
C LYS A 47 13.67 18.62 -8.64
N THR A 48 13.64 18.77 -7.31
CA THR A 48 13.49 17.64 -6.38
C THR A 48 12.14 16.94 -6.55
N ILE A 49 11.03 17.68 -6.68
CA ILE A 49 9.71 17.10 -6.94
C ILE A 49 9.72 16.33 -8.27
N SER A 50 10.22 16.93 -9.34
CA SER A 50 10.28 16.29 -10.66
C SER A 50 11.16 15.04 -10.65
N SER A 51 12.33 15.11 -10.02
CA SER A 51 13.24 13.97 -9.89
C SER A 51 12.60 12.84 -9.09
N SER A 52 11.90 13.17 -8.00
CA SER A 52 11.20 12.18 -7.17
C SER A 52 10.05 11.54 -7.94
N ALA A 53 9.27 12.33 -8.70
CA ALA A 53 8.19 11.81 -9.52
C ALA A 53 8.68 10.83 -10.59
N VAL A 54 9.74 11.18 -11.32
CA VAL A 54 10.33 10.28 -12.33
C VAL A 54 10.90 9.02 -11.68
N PHE A 55 11.56 9.16 -10.53
CA PHE A 55 12.11 8.03 -9.79
C PHE A 55 11.04 7.03 -9.31
N THR A 56 9.81 7.49 -9.03
CA THR A 56 8.72 6.60 -8.61
C THR A 56 8.11 5.76 -9.72
N VAL A 57 8.36 6.07 -11.00
CA VAL A 57 7.74 5.35 -12.13
C VAL A 57 8.17 3.88 -12.19
N ALA A 58 9.48 3.61 -12.09
CA ALA A 58 9.99 2.24 -12.14
C ALA A 58 9.49 1.37 -10.98
N PRO A 59 9.55 1.82 -9.70
CA PRO A 59 8.93 1.11 -8.58
C PRO A 59 7.42 0.91 -8.75
N ALA A 60 6.69 1.89 -9.29
CA ALA A 60 5.24 1.78 -9.48
C ALA A 60 4.86 0.72 -10.51
N LEU A 61 5.60 0.60 -11.62
CA LEU A 61 5.37 -0.45 -12.62
C LEU A 61 5.63 -1.84 -12.06
N ALA A 62 6.70 -2.00 -11.26
CA ALA A 62 6.97 -3.25 -10.56
C ALA A 62 5.80 -3.62 -9.63
N ILE A 63 5.29 -2.63 -8.89
CA ILE A 63 4.14 -2.81 -8.00
C ILE A 63 2.91 -3.32 -8.77
N VAL A 64 2.56 -2.68 -9.89
CA VAL A 64 1.40 -3.10 -10.71
C VAL A 64 1.55 -4.53 -11.21
N ALA A 65 2.73 -4.90 -11.70
CA ALA A 65 2.99 -6.26 -12.17
C ALA A 65 2.79 -7.28 -11.05
N THR A 66 3.31 -7.00 -9.85
CA THR A 66 3.18 -7.88 -8.69
C THR A 66 1.74 -8.00 -8.20
N VAL A 67 0.97 -6.91 -8.21
CA VAL A 67 -0.46 -6.93 -7.84
C VAL A 67 -1.26 -7.80 -8.79
N ILE A 68 -0.97 -7.77 -10.10
CA ILE A 68 -1.64 -8.65 -11.08
C ILE A 68 -1.36 -10.12 -10.75
N THR A 69 -0.12 -10.46 -10.37
CA THR A 69 0.23 -11.82 -9.95
C THR A 69 -0.54 -12.24 -8.70
N LEU A 70 -0.59 -11.37 -7.68
CA LEU A 70 -1.29 -11.64 -6.42
C LEU A 70 -2.82 -11.72 -6.61
N ALA A 71 -3.36 -10.88 -7.51
CA ALA A 71 -4.77 -10.86 -7.87
C ALA A 71 -5.24 -12.15 -8.54
N LYS A 72 -4.35 -12.87 -9.24
CA LYS A 72 -4.67 -14.19 -9.81
C LYS A 72 -4.85 -15.27 -8.73
N ALA A 73 -4.16 -15.16 -7.60
CA ALA A 73 -4.24 -16.15 -6.54
C ALA A 73 -5.29 -15.85 -5.47
N LEU A 74 -5.44 -14.56 -5.09
CA LEU A 74 -6.32 -14.14 -3.98
C LEU A 74 -7.51 -13.25 -4.43
N GLY A 75 -7.59 -12.88 -5.71
CA GLY A 75 -8.57 -11.93 -6.23
C GLY A 75 -8.14 -10.47 -6.09
N ILE A 76 -8.53 -9.63 -7.05
CA ILE A 76 -8.00 -8.26 -7.22
C ILE A 76 -8.37 -7.27 -6.10
N VAL A 77 -9.45 -7.54 -5.36
CA VAL A 77 -10.03 -6.59 -4.40
C VAL A 77 -9.22 -6.52 -3.10
N LEU A 78 -8.72 -7.67 -2.61
CA LEU A 78 -8.00 -7.73 -1.33
C LEU A 78 -6.63 -7.03 -1.40
N PRO A 79 -5.78 -7.28 -2.43
CA PRO A 79 -4.52 -6.57 -2.58
C PRO A 79 -4.72 -5.08 -2.87
N TRP A 80 -5.70 -4.72 -3.70
CA TRP A 80 -5.91 -3.32 -4.13
C TRP A 80 -6.33 -2.41 -2.97
N ILE A 81 -7.31 -2.82 -2.17
CA ILE A 81 -7.76 -2.01 -1.02
C ILE A 81 -6.62 -1.86 0.00
N ARG A 82 -5.81 -2.90 0.20
CA ARG A 82 -4.67 -2.91 1.13
C ARG A 82 -3.56 -1.96 0.70
N LEU A 83 -3.13 -2.09 -0.55
CA LEU A 83 -2.07 -1.24 -1.13
C LEU A 83 -2.43 0.24 -1.19
N SER A 84 -3.71 0.56 -1.28
CA SER A 84 -4.19 1.94 -1.31
C SER A 84 -4.06 2.65 0.04
N VAL A 85 -4.05 1.90 1.16
CA VAL A 85 -4.04 2.46 2.52
C VAL A 85 -2.66 2.28 3.19
N ILE A 86 -2.11 1.07 3.16
CA ILE A 86 -0.78 0.73 3.71
C ILE A 86 -0.09 -0.18 2.68
N GLY A 87 0.57 0.42 1.70
CA GLY A 87 1.23 -0.33 0.63
C GLY A 87 2.68 -0.64 0.94
N ALA A 88 2.99 -1.91 1.23
CA ALA A 88 4.36 -2.42 1.31
C ALA A 88 4.46 -3.77 0.57
N ILE A 89 4.60 -3.71 -0.75
CA ILE A 89 4.62 -4.93 -1.59
C ILE A 89 5.76 -5.88 -1.22
N GLN A 90 6.90 -5.35 -0.79
CA GLN A 90 8.03 -6.16 -0.32
C GLN A 90 7.68 -7.01 0.90
N TYR A 91 6.61 -6.67 1.62
CA TYR A 91 6.11 -7.43 2.75
C TYR A 91 4.89 -8.29 2.40
N GLU A 92 3.95 -7.76 1.62
CA GLU A 92 2.67 -8.44 1.34
C GLU A 92 2.85 -9.74 0.56
N VAL A 93 3.78 -9.78 -0.40
CA VAL A 93 4.01 -10.98 -1.23
C VAL A 93 4.62 -12.12 -0.40
N PRO A 94 5.74 -11.93 0.33
CA PRO A 94 6.27 -12.99 1.19
C PRO A 94 5.31 -13.40 2.32
N ALA A 95 4.51 -12.47 2.84
CA ALA A 95 3.53 -12.77 3.88
C ALA A 95 2.38 -13.65 3.34
N ALA A 96 1.93 -13.39 2.11
CA ALA A 96 0.96 -14.24 1.43
C ALA A 96 1.54 -15.63 1.13
N GLU A 97 2.77 -15.70 0.64
CA GLU A 97 3.49 -16.97 0.39
C GLU A 97 3.62 -17.78 1.68
N ALA A 98 4.11 -17.18 2.76
CA ALA A 98 4.26 -17.85 4.05
C ALA A 98 2.92 -18.37 4.61
N ALA A 99 1.83 -17.61 4.41
CA ALA A 99 0.50 -18.04 4.84
C ALA A 99 -0.01 -19.25 4.04
N VAL A 100 0.31 -19.34 2.74
CA VAL A 100 -0.06 -20.46 1.87
C VAL A 100 0.82 -21.69 2.13
N GLU A 101 2.11 -21.49 2.34
CA GLU A 101 3.06 -22.54 2.71
C GLU A 101 2.70 -23.19 4.05
N ALA A 102 2.15 -22.43 5.00
CA ALA A 102 1.65 -22.97 6.27
C ALA A 102 0.52 -24.01 6.12
N PHE A 103 -0.17 -24.03 4.98
CA PHE A 103 -1.17 -25.06 4.62
C PHE A 103 -0.61 -26.18 3.74
N GLY A 104 0.70 -26.23 3.50
CA GLY A 104 1.36 -27.28 2.73
C GLY A 104 1.26 -27.13 1.20
N ILE A 105 0.83 -25.96 0.71
CA ILE A 105 0.76 -25.66 -0.73
C ILE A 105 2.08 -25.04 -1.17
N SER A 106 3.02 -25.88 -1.63
CA SER A 106 4.35 -25.43 -2.11
C SER A 106 4.33 -24.76 -3.48
N SER A 107 3.19 -24.72 -4.19
CA SER A 107 3.01 -23.98 -5.45
C SER A 107 2.85 -22.46 -5.24
N GLY A 108 2.77 -22.00 -3.99
CA GLY A 108 2.70 -20.59 -3.61
C GLY A 108 1.48 -19.87 -4.20
N ILE A 109 1.61 -18.56 -4.39
CA ILE A 109 0.61 -17.64 -4.99
C ILE A 109 0.55 -17.72 -6.53
N SER A 110 1.05 -18.80 -7.13
CA SER A 110 0.97 -19.03 -8.59
C SER A 110 -0.33 -19.70 -9.01
N GLN A 111 -1.10 -20.25 -8.07
CA GLN A 111 -2.38 -20.92 -8.31
C GLN A 111 -3.52 -20.23 -7.55
N GLU A 112 -4.71 -20.30 -8.12
CA GLU A 112 -5.93 -19.75 -7.51
C GLU A 112 -6.26 -20.49 -6.22
N ILE A 113 -6.35 -19.75 -5.11
CA ILE A 113 -6.68 -20.32 -3.81
C ILE A 113 -8.20 -20.52 -3.76
N THR A 114 -8.63 -21.77 -3.86
CA THR A 114 -10.05 -22.16 -3.86
C THR A 114 -10.62 -22.40 -2.47
N ASP A 115 -9.77 -22.55 -1.45
CA ASP A 115 -10.20 -22.79 -0.06
C ASP A 115 -10.41 -21.47 0.73
N PRO A 116 -11.62 -21.21 1.25
CA PRO A 116 -11.93 -20.03 2.05
C PRO A 116 -11.06 -19.88 3.31
N LYS A 117 -10.59 -20.97 3.91
CA LYS A 117 -9.74 -20.92 5.13
C LYS A 117 -8.33 -20.42 4.83
N ILE A 118 -7.77 -20.83 3.70
CA ILE A 118 -6.44 -20.39 3.27
C ILE A 118 -6.49 -18.91 2.87
N PHE A 119 -7.57 -18.52 2.17
CA PHE A 119 -7.85 -17.12 1.84
C PHE A 119 -7.97 -16.24 3.10
N ALA A 120 -8.77 -16.67 4.09
CA ALA A 120 -8.94 -15.92 5.34
C ALA A 120 -7.63 -15.81 6.13
N THR A 121 -6.86 -16.90 6.18
CA THR A 121 -5.55 -16.89 6.87
C THR A 121 -4.57 -15.95 6.20
N ALA A 122 -4.45 -15.98 4.87
CA ALA A 122 -3.58 -15.05 4.14
C ALA A 122 -4.01 -13.59 4.35
N ALA A 123 -5.32 -13.30 4.30
CA ALA A 123 -5.85 -11.98 4.59
C ALA A 123 -5.50 -11.50 6.00
N TRP A 124 -5.60 -12.38 7.01
CA TRP A 124 -5.25 -12.06 8.40
C TRP A 124 -3.76 -11.88 8.61
N VAL A 125 -2.92 -12.76 8.04
CA VAL A 125 -1.46 -12.69 8.14
C VAL A 125 -0.94 -11.39 7.52
N MET A 126 -1.38 -11.06 6.31
CA MET A 126 -1.03 -9.79 5.67
C MET A 126 -1.54 -8.57 6.46
N THR A 127 -2.73 -8.68 7.09
CA THR A 127 -3.30 -7.58 7.86
C THR A 127 -2.57 -7.33 9.18
N ILE A 128 -2.36 -8.36 9.98
CA ILE A 128 -1.67 -8.25 11.27
C ILE A 128 -0.21 -7.87 11.03
N GLY A 129 0.40 -8.46 10.02
CA GLY A 129 1.76 -8.21 9.59
C GLY A 129 2.07 -6.74 9.31
N SER A 130 1.18 -6.05 8.58
CA SER A 130 1.37 -4.63 8.25
C SER A 130 0.95 -3.68 9.38
N VAL A 131 0.02 -4.08 10.25
CA VAL A 131 -0.43 -3.26 11.40
C VAL A 131 0.59 -3.28 12.55
N MET A 132 1.29 -4.41 12.73
CA MET A 132 2.21 -4.58 13.86
C MET A 132 3.35 -3.53 13.86
N PRO A 133 4.05 -3.25 12.74
CA PRO A 133 5.05 -2.18 12.68
C PRO A 133 4.48 -0.81 13.01
N LEU A 134 3.26 -0.49 12.55
CA LEU A 134 2.62 0.81 12.79
C LEU A 134 2.30 1.03 14.27
N VAL A 135 1.94 -0.04 14.99
CA VAL A 135 1.74 0.01 16.44
C VAL A 135 3.08 0.02 17.16
N LEU A 136 4.09 -0.71 16.68
CA LEU A 136 5.37 -0.81 17.37
C LEU A 136 6.20 0.48 17.29
N VAL A 137 6.15 1.19 16.15
CA VAL A 137 6.85 2.46 15.90
C VAL A 137 6.63 3.50 17.02
N PRO A 138 5.40 3.88 17.41
CA PRO A 138 5.20 4.88 18.46
C PRO A 138 5.61 4.42 19.88
N PHE A 139 5.68 3.11 20.15
CA PHE A 139 6.01 2.59 21.49
C PHE A 139 7.50 2.25 21.66
N VAL A 140 8.15 1.79 20.59
CA VAL A 140 9.54 1.31 20.63
C VAL A 140 10.52 2.35 20.10
N LEU A 141 10.14 3.14 19.10
CA LEU A 141 11.02 4.20 18.60
C LEU A 141 10.97 5.42 19.52
N LYS A 142 12.17 5.96 19.77
CA LYS A 142 12.39 7.11 20.65
C LYS A 142 11.48 8.26 20.26
N LYS A 143 10.70 8.79 21.22
CA LYS A 143 9.85 9.97 21.01
C LYS A 143 10.63 11.04 20.25
N TYR A 144 10.10 11.49 19.12
CA TYR A 144 10.66 12.60 18.36
C TYR A 144 10.78 13.80 19.30
N LYS A 145 12.03 14.23 19.57
CA LYS A 145 12.28 15.46 20.33
C LYS A 145 11.71 16.61 19.52
N ARG A 146 10.61 17.17 20.03
CA ARG A 146 10.05 18.43 19.56
C ARG A 146 11.14 19.48 19.80
N VAL A 147 11.78 19.94 18.73
CA VAL A 147 12.66 21.12 18.72
C VAL A 147 11.83 22.34 19.11
#